data_AF-A0A6C1QX72-F1
#
_entry.id   AF-A0A6C1QX72-F1
#
_cell.length_a   1.000
_cell.length_b   1.000
_cell.length_c   1.000
_cell.angle_alpha   90.00
_cell.angle_beta   90.00
_cell.angle_gamma   90.00
#
_symmetry.space_group_name_H-M   'P 1'
#
loop_
_entity.id
_entity.type
_entity.pdbx_description
1 polymer ?
#
loop_
_entity_poly.entity_id
_entity_poly.type
_entity_poly.pdbx_seq_one_letter_code
_entity_poly.pdbx_strand_id
1 'polypeptide(L)' 'MYEITRAMIRRAYQISITGDEELDLNHGKVVSTAIKQILTKKVQYQLSE' A
#
# COMPACT_ATOMS: atom_id res chain seq x y z
N MET A 1 9.67 7.98 -10.02
CA MET A 1 9.57 6.53 -9.76
C MET A 1 9.94 6.16 -8.32
N TYR A 2 11.07 6.67 -7.80
CA TYR A 2 11.54 6.39 -6.43
C TYR A 2 10.49 6.63 -5.32
N GLU A 3 9.79 7.75 -5.36
CA GLU A 3 8.80 8.12 -4.33
C GLU A 3 7.60 7.18 -4.28
N ILE A 4 7.09 6.76 -5.45
CA ILE A 4 5.98 5.81 -5.55
C ILE A 4 6.42 4.45 -5.01
N THR A 5 7.63 4.00 -5.36
CA THR A 5 8.18 2.74 -4.83
C THR A 5 8.35 2.82 -3.31
N ARG A 6 8.85 3.94 -2.77
CA ARG A 6 8.98 4.17 -1.33
C ARG A 6 7.61 4.16 -0.62
N ALA A 7 6.61 4.81 -1.22
CA ALA A 7 5.23 4.83 -0.72
C ALA A 7 4.62 3.43 -0.70
N MET A 8 4.79 2.67 -1.79
CA MET A 8 4.33 1.29 -1.91
C MET A 8 4.97 0.38 -0.87
N ILE A 9 6.29 0.45 -0.67
CA ILE A 9 6.98 -0.41 0.30
C ILE A 9 6.47 -0.12 1.72
N ARG A 10 6.36 1.16 2.10
CA ARG A 10 5.82 1.53 3.42
C ARG A 10 4.37 1.07 3.59
N ARG A 11 3.54 1.21 2.56
CA ARG A 11 2.14 0.77 2.63
C ARG A 11 2.01 -0.75 2.68
N ALA A 12 2.80 -1.47 1.87
CA ALA A 12 2.85 -2.93 1.89
C ALA A 12 3.23 -3.44 3.29
N TYR A 13 4.24 -2.82 3.92
CA TYR A 13 4.64 -3.16 5.28
C TYR A 13 3.52 -2.92 6.31
N GLN A 14 2.80 -1.79 6.22
CA GLN A 14 1.64 -1.51 7.07
C GLN A 14 0.55 -2.58 6.91
N ILE A 15 0.20 -2.93 5.67
CA ILE A 15 -0.79 -3.98 5.37
C ILE A 15 -0.35 -5.32 5.96
N SER A 16 0.93 -5.68 5.84
CA SER A 16 1.45 -6.95 6.38
C SER A 16 1.40 -7.05 7.90
N ILE A 17 1.52 -5.93 8.63
CA ILE A 17 1.54 -5.93 10.10
C ILE A 17 0.14 -5.78 10.68
N THR A 18 -0.66 -4.86 10.13
CA THR A 18 -1.98 -4.55 10.65
C THR A 18 -3.05 -5.51 10.12
N GLY A 19 -2.78 -6.19 9.00
CA GLY A 19 -3.81 -6.85 8.20
C GLY A 19 -4.66 -5.83 7.44
N ASP A 20 -5.24 -6.24 6.32
CA ASP A 20 -6.16 -5.42 5.53
C ASP A 20 -7.20 -6.34 4.89
N GLU A 21 -8.48 -6.04 5.05
CA GLU A 21 -9.56 -6.85 4.43
C GLU A 21 -9.44 -6.87 2.90
N GLU A 22 -8.90 -5.80 2.30
CA GLU A 22 -8.66 -5.73 0.87
C GLU A 22 -7.51 -6.65 0.42
N LEU A 23 -6.68 -7.13 1.35
CA LEU A 23 -5.64 -8.11 1.07
C LEU A 23 -6.23 -9.47 0.71
N ASP A 24 -7.25 -9.91 1.44
CA ASP A 24 -7.94 -11.18 1.18
C ASP A 24 -8.67 -11.14 -0.15
N LEU A 25 -9.33 -10.00 -0.45
CA LEU A 25 -9.96 -9.75 -1.76
C LEU A 25 -8.95 -9.76 -2.92
N ASN A 26 -7.70 -9.39 -2.66
CA ASN A 26 -6.61 -9.42 -3.63
C ASN A 26 -5.76 -10.71 -3.52
N HIS A 27 -6.27 -11.77 -2.89
CA HIS A 27 -5.61 -13.08 -2.77
C HIS A 27 -4.21 -13.01 -2.11
N GLY A 28 -4.05 -12.19 -1.08
CA GLY A 28 -2.77 -12.08 -0.38
C GLY A 28 -1.69 -11.29 -1.14
N LYS A 29 -2.02 -10.65 -2.26
CA LYS A 29 -1.06 -9.86 -3.06
C LYS A 29 -0.80 -8.49 -2.45
N VAL A 30 -0.05 -8.45 -1.35
CA VAL A 30 0.22 -7.24 -0.54
C VAL A 30 0.69 -6.05 -1.37
N VAL A 31 1.64 -6.25 -2.28
CA VAL A 31 2.21 -5.16 -3.10
C VAL A 31 1.18 -4.61 -4.09
N SER A 32 0.35 -5.49 -4.67
CA SER A 32 -0.73 -5.10 -5.58
C SER A 32 -1.85 -4.37 -4.84
N THR A 33 -2.17 -4.78 -3.61
CA THR A 33 -3.10 -4.06 -2.74
C THR A 33 -2.56 -2.68 -2.39
N ALA A 34 -1.27 -2.58 -2.02
CA ALA A 34 -0.63 -1.31 -1.66
C ALA A 34 -0.65 -0.31 -2.82
N ILE A 35 -0.25 -0.70 -4.03
CA ILE A 35 -0.27 0.21 -5.19
C ILE A 35 -1.69 0.61 -5.56
N LYS A 36 -2.66 -0.31 -5.49
CA LYS A 36 -4.07 -0.02 -5.76
C LYS A 36 -4.58 1.05 -4.81
N GLN A 37 -4.34 0.92 -3.50
CA GLN A 37 -4.78 1.88 -2.49
C GLN A 37 -4.15 3.27 -2.64
N ILE A 38 -2.89 3.33 -3.09
CA ILE A 38 -2.18 4.58 -3.38
C ILE A 38 -2.78 5.24 -4.62
N LEU A 39 -2.99 4.49 -5.70
CA LEU A 39 -3.52 5.02 -6.97
C LEU A 39 -5.00 5.43 -6.87
N THR A 40 -5.80 4.71 -6.08
CA THR A 40 -7.21 5.05 -5.82
C THR A 40 -7.39 6.14 -4.76
N LYS A 41 -6.29 6.69 -4.23
CA LYS A 41 -6.29 7.69 -3.14
C LYS A 41 -7.04 7.25 -1.88
N LYS A 42 -7.27 5.94 -1.70
CA LYS A 42 -7.80 5.36 -0.45
C LYS A 42 -6.84 5.62 0.71
N VAL A 43 -5.54 5.75 0.40
CA VAL A 43 -4.52 6.23 1.34
C VAL A 43 -3.82 7.43 0.72
N GLN A 44 -3.82 8.56 1.43
CA GLN A 44 -2.97 9.69 1.08
C GLN A 44 -1.58 9.46 1.66
N TYR A 45 -0.63 9.18 0.78
CA TYR A 45 0.77 9.13 1.17
C TYR A 45 1.32 10.56 1.25
N GLN A 46 1.44 11.10 2.47
CA GLN A 46 2.20 12.32 2.71
C GLN A 46 3.68 11.96 2.84
N LEU A 47 4.49 12.49 1.91
CA LEU A 47 5.95 12.54 2.04
C LEU A 47 6.26 13.60 3.10
N SER A 48 6.23 13.23 4.38
CA SER A 48 6.90 14.02 5.41
C SER A 48 8.40 13.74 5.31
N GLU A 49 9.20 14.80 5.12
CA GLU A 49 10.67 14.79 5.14
C GLU A 49 11.21 14.30 6.49
#